data_AF-A0A0C3FVT4-F1
#
_entry.id   AF-A0A0C3FVT4-F1
#
_cell.length_a   1.000
_cell.length_b   1.000
_cell.length_c   1.000
_cell.angle_alpha   90.00
_cell.angle_beta   90.00
_cell.angle_gamma   90.00
#
_symmetry.space_group_name_H-M   'P 1'
#
loop_
_entity.id
_entity.type
_entity.pdbx_description
1 polymer ?
#
loop_
_entity_poly.entity_id
_entity_poly.type
_entity_poly.pdbx_seq_one_letter_code
_entity_poly.pdbx_strand_id
1 'polypeptide(L)' 'NDATSEVYAKLLLLERLGYPLWYPDLPLDQNLPQAYREDGVCIGDVGKITGEGTFEFKFNVCADAGEPMN' A
#
# COMPACT_ATOMS: atom_id res chain seq x y z
N ASN A 1 22.92 -9.64 1.59
CA ASN A 1 22.93 -8.23 1.21
C ASN A 1 21.47 -7.87 1.11
N ASP A 2 20.89 -7.45 2.24
CA ASP A 2 19.45 -7.24 2.33
C ASP A 2 19.06 -6.02 1.50
N ALA A 3 17.91 -6.08 0.83
CA ALA A 3 17.38 -4.92 0.13
C ALA A 3 17.08 -3.81 1.15
N THR A 4 17.22 -2.54 0.77
CA THR A 4 16.98 -1.40 1.68
C THR A 4 15.58 -1.41 2.31
N SER A 5 14.59 -1.99 1.63
CA SER A 5 13.23 -2.22 2.15
C SER A 5 13.18 -3.25 3.28
N GLU A 6 13.98 -4.31 3.25
CA GLU A 6 14.04 -5.32 4.31
C GLU A 6 14.63 -4.74 5.60
N VAL A 7 15.68 -3.93 5.48
CA VAL A 7 16.28 -3.23 6.63
C VAL A 7 15.26 -2.27 7.24
N TYR A 8 14.56 -1.49 6.42
CA TYR A 8 13.53 -0.56 6.87
C TYR A 8 12.35 -1.28 7.54
N ALA A 9 11.88 -2.39 6.97
CA ALA A 9 10.81 -3.19 7.56
C ALA A 9 11.21 -3.80 8.90
N LYS A 10 12.44 -4.34 9.02
CA LYS A 10 12.97 -4.87 10.28
C LYS A 10 13.01 -3.81 11.39
N LEU A 11 13.42 -2.59 11.06
CA LEU A 11 13.43 -1.48 12.02
C LEU A 11 12.03 -1.12 12.52
N LEU A 12 11.05 -1.02 11.62
CA LEU A 12 9.66 -0.70 12.00
C LEU A 12 9.00 -1.82 12.82
N LEU A 13 9.27 -3.08 12.49
CA LEU A 13 8.78 -4.25 13.22
C LEU A 13 9.29 -4.29 14.67
N LEU A 14 10.58 -4.02 14.88
CA LEU A 14 11.19 -4.00 16.21
C LEU A 14 10.59 -2.88 17.09
N GLU A 15 10.33 -1.71 16.50
CA GLU A 15 9.69 -0.57 17.18
C GLU A 15 8.17 -0.72 17.32
N ARG A 16 7.59 -1.83 16.85
CA ARG A 16 6.13 -2.09 16.81
C ARG A 16 5.35 -0.99 16.06
N LEU A 17 6.01 -0.34 15.10
CA LEU A 17 5.44 0.69 14.23
C LEU A 17 4.76 0.11 12.98
N GLY A 18 4.73 -1.22 12.85
CA GLY A 18 4.07 -1.93 11.76
C GLY A 18 5.03 -2.32 10.64
N TYR A 19 4.47 -2.58 9.45
CA TYR A 19 5.22 -2.90 8.26
C TYR A 19 5.11 -1.74 7.27
N PRO A 20 6.21 -1.29 6.63
CA PRO A 20 6.13 -0.27 5.61
C PRO A 20 5.40 -0.85 4.40
N LEU A 21 4.17 -0.40 4.17
CA LEU A 21 3.38 -0.73 2.98
C LEU A 21 3.73 0.16 1.78
N TRP A 22 4.61 1.14 1.96
CA TRP A 22 5.01 2.03 0.89
C TRP A 22 6.00 1.33 -0.04
N TYR A 23 5.53 1.04 -1.25
CA TYR A 23 6.31 0.45 -2.33
C TYR A 23 6.42 1.48 -3.48
N PRO A 24 7.56 2.17 -3.63
CA PRO A 24 7.69 3.27 -4.59
C PRO A 24 7.63 2.82 -6.06
N ASP A 25 7.93 1.54 -6.32
CA ASP A 25 8.01 0.96 -7.67
C ASP A 25 6.75 0.15 -8.03
N LEU A 26 5.57 0.52 -7.51
CA LEU A 26 4.35 -0.09 -8.02
C LEU A 26 4.32 0.18 -9.54
N PRO A 27 4.19 -0.85 -10.40
CA PRO A 27 3.91 -0.57 -11.79
C PRO A 27 2.71 0.35 -11.81
N LEU A 28 2.79 1.44 -12.59
CA LEU A 28 1.66 2.31 -12.90
C LEU A 28 0.59 1.45 -13.58
N ASP A 29 -0.14 0.67 -12.79
CA ASP A 29 -1.30 -0.03 -13.25
C ASP A 29 -2.28 1.07 -13.62
N GLN A 30 -2.45 1.26 -14.93
CA GLN A 30 -3.28 2.33 -15.44
C GLN A 30 -4.75 2.13 -15.07
N ASN A 31 -5.11 0.94 -14.60
CA ASN A 31 -6.45 0.60 -14.11
C ASN A 31 -6.70 1.06 -12.67
N LEU A 32 -5.66 1.48 -11.93
CA LEU A 32 -5.87 2.05 -10.59
C LEU A 32 -6.42 3.48 -10.67
N PRO A 33 -7.32 3.87 -9.74
CA PRO A 33 -7.79 5.25 -9.63
C PRO A 33 -6.63 6.23 -9.55
N GLN A 34 -6.78 7.39 -10.20
CA GLN A 34 -5.71 8.41 -10.22
C GLN A 34 -5.28 8.82 -8.81
N ALA A 35 -6.23 9.00 -7.89
CA ALA A 35 -5.95 9.34 -6.50
C ALA A 35 -5.03 8.31 -5.83
N TYR A 36 -5.29 7.01 -6.00
CA TYR A 36 -4.43 5.96 -5.45
C TYR A 36 -3.01 5.95 -6.06
N ARG A 37 -2.87 6.34 -7.34
CA ARG A 37 -1.55 6.44 -7.99
C ARG A 37 -0.74 7.65 -7.52
N GLU A 38 -1.41 8.74 -7.15
CA GLU A 38 -0.77 9.97 -6.67
C GLU A 38 -0.43 9.89 -5.18
N ASP A 39 -1.35 9.39 -4.37
CA ASP A 39 -1.24 9.39 -2.90
C ASP A 39 -0.71 8.07 -2.33
N GLY A 40 -0.82 6.97 -3.09
CA GLY A 40 -0.44 5.63 -2.66
C GLY A 40 -1.42 5.03 -1.64
N VAL A 41 -0.88 4.24 -0.70
CA VAL A 41 -1.66 3.57 0.34
C VAL A 41 -2.09 4.56 1.42
N CYS A 42 -3.37 4.57 1.73
CA CYS A 42 -4.02 5.45 2.69
C CYS A 42 -4.73 4.67 3.82
N ILE A 43 -5.03 5.37 4.93
CA ILE A 43 -5.86 4.81 6.00
C ILE A 43 -7.25 4.50 5.45
N GLY A 44 -7.76 3.31 5.75
CA GLY A 44 -9.05 2.84 5.25
C GLY A 44 -8.96 1.99 3.99
N ASP A 45 -7.77 1.87 3.38
CA ASP A 45 -7.57 1.00 2.23
C ASP A 45 -7.80 -0.47 2.58
N VAL A 46 -8.65 -1.09 1.79
CA VAL A 46 -8.95 -2.52 1.82
C VAL A 46 -8.29 -3.14 0.60
N GLY A 47 -7.53 -4.20 0.84
CA GLY A 47 -6.76 -4.88 -0.19
C GLY A 47 -6.33 -6.28 0.24
N LYS A 48 -5.57 -6.93 -0.64
CA LYS A 48 -5.01 -8.27 -0.40
C LYS A 48 -3.49 -8.18 -0.29
N ILE A 49 -2.91 -8.90 0.67
CA ILE A 49 -1.48 -9.17 0.68
C ILE A 49 -1.20 -10.37 -0.24
N THR A 50 -0.34 -10.18 -1.25
CA THR A 50 0.06 -11.24 -2.18
C THR A 50 1.02 -12.23 -1.50
N GLY A 51 1.27 -13.38 -2.15
CA GLY A 51 2.28 -14.33 -1.67
C GLY A 51 3.70 -13.76 -1.60
N GLU A 52 3.95 -12.65 -2.30
CA GLU A 52 5.22 -11.92 -2.32
C GLU A 52 5.28 -10.82 -1.25
N GLY A 53 4.21 -10.62 -0.48
CA GLY A 53 4.13 -9.60 0.57
C GLY A 53 3.70 -8.21 0.09
N THR A 54 3.32 -8.07 -1.18
CA THR A 54 2.84 -6.79 -1.77
C THR A 54 1.38 -6.56 -1.44
N PHE A 55 0.98 -5.29 -1.26
CA PHE A 55 -0.41 -4.90 -1.06
C PHE A 55 -1.10 -4.57 -2.39
N GLU A 56 -2.14 -5.33 -2.73
CA GLU A 56 -3.03 -5.08 -3.86
C GLU A 56 -4.29 -4.36 -3.38
N PHE A 57 -4.44 -3.10 -3.76
CA PHE A 57 -5.61 -2.27 -3.41
C PHE A 57 -6.90 -2.75 -4.08
N LYS A 58 -8.03 -2.55 -3.39
CA LYS A 58 -9.38 -2.78 -3.91
C LYS A 58 -10.26 -1.55 -3.82
N PHE A 59 -10.42 -1.00 -2.63
CA PHE A 59 -11.23 0.19 -2.35
C PHE A 59 -10.84 0.78 -0.98
N ASN A 60 -11.23 2.01 -0.69
CA ASN A 60 -11.06 2.65 0.61
C ASN A 60 -12.42 2.72 1.32
N VAL A 61 -12.54 2.11 2.50
CA VAL A 61 -13.79 2.05 3.27
C VAL A 61 -14.21 3.40 3.86
N CYS A 62 -13.28 4.33 3.98
CA CYS A 62 -13.53 5.69 4.42
C CYS A 62 -13.93 6.62 3.26
N ALA A 63 -13.90 6.15 2.01
CA ALA A 63 -14.33 6.93 0.86
C ALA A 63 -15.85 6.96 0.75
N ASP A 64 -16.40 8.12 0.36
CA ASP A 64 -17.83 8.31 0.18
C ASP A 64 -18.39 7.40 -0.92
N ALA A 65 -19.65 6.99 -0.78
CA ALA A 65 -20.33 6.16 -1.77
C ALA A 65 -20.50 6.93 -3.09
N GLY A 66 -19.66 6.61 -4.09
CA GLY A 66 -19.64 7.25 -5.40
C GLY A 66 -18.30 7.88 -5.79
N GLU A 67 -17.35 7.94 -4.86
CA GLU A 67 -15.97 8.32 -5.17
C GLU A 67 -15.25 7.17 -5.87
N PRO A 68 -14.26 7.44 -6.75
CA PRO A 68 -13.57 6.42 -7.53
C PRO A 68 -12.75 5.42 -6.68
N MET A 69 -12.70 5.64 -5.37
CA MET A 69 -12.04 4.80 -4.38
C MET A 69 -12.99 3.86 -3.64
N ASN A 70 -14.33 3.95 -3.79
CA ASN A 70 -15.33 3.06 -3.16
C ASN A 70 -15.92 2.07 -4.16
#